data_AF-A0A1Y2DXN8-F1
#
_entry.id   AF-A0A1Y2DXN8-F1
#
_cell.length_a   1.000
_cell.length_b   1.000
_cell.length_c   1.000
_cell.angle_alpha   90.00
_cell.angle_beta   90.00
_cell.angle_gamma   90.00
#
_symmetry.space_group_name_H-M   'P 1'
#
loop_
_entity.id
_entity.type
_entity.pdbx_description
1 polymer ?
#
loop_
_entity_poly.entity_id
_entity_poly.type
_entity_poly.pdbx_seq_one_letter_code
_entity_poly.pdbx_strand_id
1 'polypeptide(L)'
;MDCTPNANQSFGPRMEPGCRSFDLPSLFENLVFACLPAALFIALSPWSFVKLLRRPALFSLRIDNVDTSALRRSDLRHITNVVPQDPLWIPGTIRANVDPFHVAPDEAIFAAIVRVGLGSLLEAHGTDKVIDVAVLSTGQKQLLCFARAMIKTSKILVLDEAMSR
;
A
#
# COMPACT_ATOMS: atom_id res chain seq x y z
N MET A 1 -25.68 -45.60 -19.83
CA MET A 1 -25.09 -45.20 -18.54
C MET A 1 -24.98 -46.50 -17.78
N ASP A 2 -23.84 -47.18 -17.96
CA ASP A 2 -23.73 -48.61 -17.71
C ASP A 2 -22.73 -48.79 -16.56
N CYS A 3 -23.24 -48.87 -15.34
CA CYS A 3 -22.44 -49.30 -14.21
C CYS A 3 -22.15 -50.80 -14.38
N THR A 4 -20.89 -51.19 -14.52
CA THR A 4 -20.52 -52.60 -14.66
C THR A 4 -20.80 -53.34 -13.33
N PRO A 5 -21.63 -54.40 -13.34
CA PRO A 5 -21.88 -55.18 -12.13
C PRO A 5 -20.57 -55.85 -11.72
N ASN A 6 -20.15 -55.65 -10.46
CA ASN A 6 -18.90 -56.09 -9.84
C ASN A 6 -17.67 -55.17 -9.95
N ALA A 7 -17.81 -53.94 -10.44
CA ALA A 7 -16.71 -52.95 -10.38
C ALA A 7 -16.21 -52.64 -8.96
N ASN A 8 -17.00 -52.97 -7.92
CA ASN A 8 -16.66 -52.74 -6.52
C ASN A 8 -15.49 -53.60 -5.99
N GLN A 9 -15.05 -54.62 -6.73
CA GLN A 9 -14.02 -55.57 -6.30
C GLN A 9 -12.69 -55.43 -7.07
N SER A 10 -12.59 -54.44 -7.96
CA SER A 10 -11.43 -54.26 -8.85
C SER A 10 -10.80 -52.87 -8.66
N PHE A 11 -9.48 -52.81 -8.58
CA PHE A 11 -8.76 -51.52 -8.68
C PHE A 11 -8.85 -51.00 -10.12
N GLY A 12 -9.22 -49.73 -10.30
CA GLY A 12 -9.45 -49.14 -11.63
C GLY A 12 -9.57 -47.60 -11.59
N PRO A 13 -9.66 -46.95 -12.77
CA PRO A 13 -9.73 -45.49 -12.91
C PRO A 13 -11.02 -44.90 -12.29
N ARG A 14 -11.03 -43.58 -12.06
CA ARG A 14 -12.18 -42.85 -11.48
C ARG A 14 -13.49 -43.19 -12.20
N MET A 15 -14.46 -43.72 -11.44
CA MET A 15 -15.81 -44.00 -11.89
C MET A 15 -16.73 -42.80 -11.65
N GLU A 16 -17.82 -42.68 -12.42
CA GLU A 16 -18.80 -41.61 -12.23
C GLU A 16 -19.47 -41.69 -10.84
N PRO A 17 -19.80 -40.54 -10.20
CA PRO A 17 -20.28 -40.46 -8.81
C PRO A 17 -21.59 -41.22 -8.50
N GLY A 18 -22.28 -41.75 -9.51
CA GLY A 18 -23.53 -42.51 -9.36
C GLY A 18 -23.37 -44.03 -9.26
N CYS A 19 -22.20 -44.60 -9.59
CA CYS A 19 -22.01 -46.06 -9.67
C CYS A 19 -21.42 -46.71 -8.41
N ARG A 20 -20.88 -45.92 -7.46
CA ARG A 20 -20.24 -46.43 -6.24
C ARG A 20 -20.57 -45.52 -5.05
N SER A 21 -21.09 -46.08 -3.96
CA SER A 21 -21.48 -45.32 -2.75
C SER A 21 -20.29 -44.85 -1.91
N PHE A 22 -19.12 -45.48 -2.05
CA PHE A 22 -17.92 -45.16 -1.29
C PHE A 22 -16.63 -45.55 -2.03
N ASP A 23 -15.72 -44.60 -2.25
CA ASP A 23 -14.50 -44.78 -3.03
C ASP A 23 -13.24 -44.62 -2.14
N LEU A 24 -12.92 -45.67 -1.40
CA LEU A 24 -11.77 -45.78 -0.47
C LEU A 24 -10.43 -45.28 -1.05
N PRO A 25 -10.05 -45.59 -2.30
CA PRO A 25 -8.77 -45.15 -2.85
C PRO A 25 -8.66 -43.63 -2.98
N SER A 26 -9.71 -42.96 -3.48
CA SER A 26 -9.76 -41.50 -3.61
C SER A 26 -9.76 -40.81 -2.24
N LEU A 27 -10.42 -41.42 -1.25
CA LEU A 27 -10.47 -40.91 0.12
C LEU A 27 -9.13 -41.07 0.84
N PHE A 28 -8.44 -42.21 0.64
CA PHE A 28 -7.08 -42.44 1.10
C PHE A 28 -6.09 -41.46 0.44
N GLU A 29 -6.19 -41.27 -0.88
CA GLU A 29 -5.31 -40.36 -1.63
C GLU A 29 -5.43 -38.93 -1.12
N ASN A 30 -6.65 -38.42 -0.96
CA ASN A 30 -6.88 -37.08 -0.43
C ASN A 30 -6.41 -36.94 1.04
N LEU A 31 -6.66 -37.95 1.88
CA LEU A 31 -6.25 -37.92 3.29
C LEU A 31 -4.71 -37.93 3.43
N VAL A 32 -4.04 -38.81 2.69
CA VAL A 32 -2.59 -39.02 2.80
C VAL A 32 -1.78 -37.97 2.05
N PHE A 33 -2.18 -37.60 0.83
CA PHE A 33 -1.39 -36.70 -0.01
C PHE A 33 -1.78 -35.22 0.11
N ALA A 34 -2.97 -34.90 0.62
CA ALA A 34 -3.40 -33.51 0.82
C ALA A 34 -3.56 -33.13 2.30
N CYS A 35 -4.40 -33.86 3.04
CA CYS A 35 -4.74 -33.47 4.42
C CYS A 35 -3.57 -33.61 5.41
N LEU A 36 -2.80 -34.71 5.35
CA LEU A 36 -1.67 -34.92 6.28
C LEU A 36 -0.54 -33.89 6.10
N PRO A 37 -0.03 -33.63 4.88
CA PRO A 37 0.97 -32.58 4.67
C PRO A 37 0.43 -31.20 5.07
N ALA A 38 -0.82 -30.87 4.71
CA ALA A 38 -1.44 -29.60 5.07
C ALA A 38 -1.53 -29.44 6.60
N ALA A 39 -1.96 -30.49 7.33
CA ALA A 39 -2.03 -30.48 8.78
C ALA A 39 -0.64 -30.29 9.42
N LEU A 40 0.39 -30.94 8.88
CA LEU A 40 1.77 -30.76 9.33
C LEU A 40 2.26 -29.31 9.11
N PHE A 41 2.02 -28.74 7.93
CA PHE A 41 2.37 -27.34 7.64
C PHE A 41 1.62 -26.36 8.54
N ILE A 42 0.31 -26.60 8.76
CA ILE A 42 -0.51 -25.78 9.67
C ILE A 42 0.00 -25.88 11.10
N ALA A 43 0.41 -27.07 11.56
CA ALA A 43 0.94 -27.27 12.91
C ALA A 43 2.31 -26.60 13.13
N LEU A 44 3.15 -26.50 12.09
CA LEU A 44 4.45 -25.85 12.14
C LEU A 44 4.41 -24.32 11.88
N SER A 45 3.29 -23.82 11.37
CA SER A 45 3.11 -22.40 11.03
C SER A 45 3.19 -21.45 12.24
N PRO A 46 2.56 -21.75 13.41
CA PRO A 46 2.59 -20.87 14.57
C PRO A 46 4.01 -20.68 15.11
N TRP A 47 4.81 -21.75 15.11
CA TRP A 47 6.21 -21.68 15.55
C TRP A 47 7.04 -20.78 14.63
N SER A 48 6.88 -20.95 13.32
CA SER A 48 7.59 -20.13 12.32
C SER A 48 7.16 -18.66 12.39
N PHE A 49 5.87 -18.41 12.62
CA PHE A 49 5.31 -17.08 12.77
C PHE A 49 5.82 -16.39 14.05
N VAL A 50 5.83 -17.09 15.19
CA VAL A 50 6.39 -16.58 16.45
C VAL A 50 7.90 -16.30 16.31
N LYS A 51 8.64 -17.14 15.58
CA LYS A 51 10.07 -16.92 15.31
C LYS A 51 10.30 -15.66 14.47
N LEU A 52 9.44 -15.39 13.48
CA LEU A 52 9.52 -14.19 12.64
C LEU A 52 9.17 -12.93 13.44
N LEU A 53 8.11 -12.99 14.26
CA LEU A 53 7.69 -11.87 15.12
C LEU A 53 8.70 -11.53 16.21
N ARG A 54 9.55 -12.47 16.61
CA ARG A 54 10.59 -12.28 17.64
C ARG A 54 11.95 -11.87 17.09
N ARG A 55 12.14 -11.76 15.77
CA ARG A 55 13.41 -11.27 15.24
C ARG A 55 13.48 -9.76 15.45
N PRO A 56 14.49 -9.24 16.17
CA PRO A 56 14.73 -7.80 16.20
C PRO A 56 15.02 -7.32 14.78
N ALA A 57 14.58 -6.10 14.45
CA ALA A 57 14.94 -5.47 13.20
C ALA A 57 16.48 -5.45 13.10
N LEU A 58 17.03 -6.09 12.07
CA LEU A 58 18.47 -6.26 11.84
C LEU A 58 19.18 -4.94 11.45
N PHE A 59 18.47 -3.81 11.51
CA PHE A 59 18.91 -2.54 10.98
C PHE A 59 18.55 -1.40 11.95
N SER A 60 19.57 -0.68 12.40
CA SER A 60 19.41 0.58 13.14
C SER A 60 19.55 1.74 12.16
N LEU A 61 18.44 2.43 11.86
CA LEU A 61 18.46 3.66 11.08
C LEU A 61 18.70 4.84 12.02
N ARG A 62 19.69 5.69 11.72
CA ARG A 62 19.98 6.91 12.47
C ARG A 62 19.72 8.15 11.63
N ILE A 63 19.11 9.18 12.22
CA ILE A 63 18.95 10.51 11.63
C ILE A 63 19.67 11.49 12.56
N ASP A 64 20.60 12.29 12.03
CA ASP A 64 21.43 13.23 12.82
C ASP A 64 22.13 12.55 14.02
N ASN A 65 22.62 11.33 13.82
CA ASN A 65 23.25 10.48 14.85
C ASN A 65 22.32 10.02 15.98
N VAL A 66 21.01 10.25 15.87
CA VAL A 66 19.98 9.74 16.79
C VAL A 66 19.32 8.51 16.18
N ASP A 67 19.22 7.42 16.94
CA ASP A 67 18.51 6.22 16.50
C ASP A 67 17.01 6.49 16.33
N THR A 68 16.47 6.17 15.16
CA THR A 68 15.05 6.37 14.84
C THR A 68 14.11 5.55 15.73
N SER A 69 14.59 4.43 16.29
CA SER A 69 13.83 3.65 17.27
C SER A 69 13.61 4.39 18.60
N ALA A 70 14.45 5.37 18.92
CA ALA A 70 14.33 6.21 20.10
C ALA A 70 13.47 7.47 19.87
N LEU A 71 13.16 7.80 18.62
CA LEU A 71 12.36 8.99 18.27
C LEU A 71 10.86 8.70 18.35
N ARG A 72 10.09 9.70 18.79
CA ARG A 72 8.62 9.61 18.70
C ARG A 72 8.20 9.73 17.24
N ARG A 73 7.12 9.05 16.88
CA ARG A 73 6.56 9.11 15.51
C ARG A 73 6.17 10.54 15.10
N SER A 74 5.74 11.38 16.05
CA SER A 74 5.46 12.80 15.82
C SER A 74 6.70 13.52 15.30
N ASP A 75 7.83 13.33 15.97
CA ASP A 75 9.08 14.05 15.70
C ASP A 75 9.61 13.65 14.32
N LEU A 76 9.54 12.36 14.00
CA LEU A 76 9.83 11.84 12.66
C LEU A 76 8.95 12.46 11.57
N ARG A 77 7.64 12.65 11.82
CA ARG A 77 6.71 13.28 10.86
C ARG A 77 6.94 14.79 10.69
N HIS A 78 7.49 15.46 11.70
CA HIS A 78 7.84 16.87 11.60
C HIS A 78 9.08 17.08 10.72
N ILE A 79 10.07 16.20 10.84
CA ILE A 79 11.32 16.32 10.07
C ILE A 79 11.25 15.69 8.67
N THR A 80 10.23 14.88 8.39
CA THR A 80 9.99 14.27 7.07
C THR A 80 8.89 14.99 6.30
N ASN A 81 9.03 15.05 4.99
CA ASN A 81 8.02 15.51 4.05
C ASN A 81 7.91 14.51 2.92
N VAL A 82 6.70 14.25 2.45
CA VAL A 82 6.43 13.16 1.52
C VAL A 82 5.66 13.72 0.33
N VAL A 83 6.13 13.44 -0.87
CA VAL A 83 5.43 13.71 -2.13
C VAL A 83 5.00 12.34 -2.69
N PRO A 84 3.70 11.99 -2.61
CA PRO A 84 3.20 10.70 -3.08
C PRO A 84 3.12 10.64 -4.62
N GLN A 85 3.18 9.44 -5.18
CA GLN A 85 2.94 9.20 -6.62
C GLN A 85 1.51 9.59 -7.03
N ASP A 86 0.53 9.21 -6.22
CA ASP A 86 -0.88 9.54 -6.39
C ASP A 86 -1.26 10.71 -5.44
N PRO A 87 -1.18 11.96 -5.91
CA PRO A 87 -1.47 13.13 -5.08
C PRO A 87 -2.94 13.19 -4.71
N LEU A 88 -3.21 13.17 -3.39
CA LEU A 88 -4.55 13.38 -2.86
C LEU A 88 -4.90 14.88 -2.87
N TRP A 89 -5.97 15.23 -3.58
CA TRP A 89 -6.58 16.55 -3.51
C TRP A 89 -7.81 16.50 -2.59
N ILE A 90 -7.84 17.37 -1.58
CA ILE A 90 -8.99 17.54 -0.71
C ILE A 90 -9.86 18.65 -1.29
N PRO A 91 -11.18 18.45 -1.48
CA PRO A 91 -12.08 19.49 -1.94
C PRO A 91 -11.95 20.76 -1.09
N GLY A 92 -11.65 21.90 -1.73
CA GLY A 92 -11.30 23.11 -1.01
C GLY A 92 -10.47 24.07 -1.87
N THR A 93 -9.67 24.90 -1.21
CA THR A 93 -8.87 25.93 -1.88
C THR A 93 -7.45 25.43 -2.17
N ILE A 94 -6.74 26.11 -3.08
CA ILE A 94 -5.31 25.83 -3.29
C ILE A 94 -4.53 26.06 -2.00
N ARG A 95 -4.84 27.13 -1.28
CA ARG A 95 -4.23 27.44 0.01
C ARG A 95 -4.34 26.28 1.00
N ALA A 96 -5.55 25.74 1.19
CA ALA A 96 -5.79 24.68 2.16
C ALA A 96 -5.09 23.36 1.81
N ASN A 97 -4.87 23.08 0.52
CA ASN A 97 -4.17 21.87 0.08
C ASN A 97 -2.64 22.02 0.12
N VAL A 98 -2.14 23.22 -0.21
CA VAL A 98 -0.71 23.52 -0.25
C VAL A 98 -0.16 23.79 1.15
N ASP A 99 -0.89 24.55 1.98
CA ASP A 99 -0.56 24.84 3.37
C ASP A 99 -1.77 24.59 4.30
N PRO A 100 -2.01 23.33 4.70
CA PRO A 100 -3.14 22.97 5.56
C PRO A 100 -3.11 23.59 6.96
N PHE A 101 -1.95 24.08 7.40
CA PHE A 101 -1.76 24.64 8.75
C PHE A 101 -1.69 26.17 8.74
N HIS A 102 -1.81 26.81 7.58
CA HIS A 102 -1.76 28.27 7.43
C HIS A 102 -0.54 28.92 8.11
N VAL A 103 0.62 28.29 7.98
CA VAL A 103 1.89 28.75 8.57
C VAL A 103 2.67 29.63 7.59
N ALA A 104 2.48 29.43 6.29
CA ALA A 104 3.23 30.12 5.26
C ALA A 104 2.56 31.43 4.82
N PRO A 105 3.35 32.49 4.59
CA PRO A 105 2.83 33.74 4.02
C PRO A 105 2.46 33.56 2.54
N ASP A 106 1.54 34.38 2.07
CA ASP A 106 0.96 34.30 0.72
C ASP A 106 2.02 34.41 -0.37
N GLU A 107 3.03 35.26 -0.16
CA GLU A 107 4.14 35.44 -1.09
C GLU A 107 4.94 34.15 -1.28
N ALA A 108 5.13 33.37 -0.22
CA ALA A 108 5.82 32.09 -0.29
C ALA A 108 4.98 31.04 -1.03
N ILE A 109 3.65 31.05 -0.82
CA ILE A 109 2.71 30.15 -1.51
C ILE A 109 2.70 30.48 -3.00
N PHE A 110 2.55 31.75 -3.37
CA PHE A 110 2.56 32.19 -4.76
C PHE A 110 3.89 31.87 -5.45
N ALA A 111 5.03 32.16 -4.78
CA ALA A 111 6.34 31.85 -5.31
C ALA A 111 6.52 30.33 -5.55
N ALA A 112 6.03 29.48 -4.64
CA ALA A 112 6.09 28.03 -4.80
C ALA A 112 5.23 27.55 -5.99
N ILE A 113 4.00 28.04 -6.12
CA ILE A 113 3.08 27.68 -7.21
C ILE A 113 3.64 28.11 -8.58
N VAL A 114 4.22 29.31 -8.65
CA VAL A 114 4.88 29.81 -9.88
C VAL A 114 6.11 28.96 -10.22
N ARG A 115 6.93 28.59 -9.23
CA ARG A 115 8.12 27.75 -9.43
C ARG A 115 7.81 26.36 -9.98
N VAL A 116 6.67 25.78 -9.63
CA VAL A 116 6.22 24.49 -10.18
C VAL A 116 5.49 24.64 -11.52
N GLY A 117 5.47 25.84 -12.12
CA GLY A 117 4.89 26.09 -13.44
C GLY A 117 3.38 26.28 -13.45
N LEU A 118 2.74 26.49 -12.30
CA LEU A 118 1.28 26.65 -12.17
C LEU A 118 0.84 28.12 -12.04
N GLY A 119 1.62 29.07 -12.55
CA GLY A 119 1.30 30.51 -12.51
C GLY A 119 -0.05 30.84 -13.17
N SER A 120 -0.37 30.23 -14.32
CA SER A 120 -1.66 30.43 -15.00
C SER A 120 -2.86 29.92 -14.20
N LEU A 121 -2.69 28.82 -13.44
CA LEU A 121 -3.72 28.31 -12.54
C LEU A 121 -3.98 29.32 -11.42
N LEU A 122 -2.91 29.90 -10.87
CA LEU A 122 -2.97 30.93 -9.84
C LEU A 122 -3.66 32.20 -10.34
N GLU A 123 -3.35 32.67 -11.55
CA GLU A 123 -4.01 33.84 -12.15
C GLU A 123 -5.50 33.60 -12.40
N ALA A 124 -5.88 32.39 -12.84
CA ALA A 124 -7.26 32.06 -13.17
C ALA A 124 -8.16 31.83 -11.95
N HIS A 125 -7.62 31.28 -10.87
CA HIS A 125 -8.42 30.84 -9.71
C HIS A 125 -8.05 31.54 -8.40
N GLY A 126 -6.86 32.11 -8.28
CA GLY A 126 -6.31 32.54 -6.99
C GLY A 126 -6.06 31.37 -6.03
N THR A 127 -5.65 31.69 -4.80
CA THR A 127 -5.41 30.67 -3.76
C THR A 127 -6.62 30.33 -2.92
N ASP A 128 -7.57 31.26 -2.77
CA ASP A 128 -8.67 31.19 -1.80
C ASP A 128 -10.01 30.79 -2.42
N LYS A 129 -10.06 30.65 -3.75
CA LYS A 129 -11.24 30.12 -4.44
C LYS A 129 -11.30 28.61 -4.25
N VAL A 130 -12.51 28.11 -4.00
CA VAL A 130 -12.76 26.67 -3.94
C VAL A 130 -12.64 26.07 -5.34
N ILE A 131 -11.83 25.03 -5.47
CA ILE A 131 -11.60 24.28 -6.70
C ILE A 131 -12.06 22.84 -6.49
N ASP A 132 -12.94 22.38 -7.39
CA ASP A 132 -13.38 21.00 -7.41
C ASP A 132 -12.25 20.07 -7.90
N VAL A 133 -12.22 18.84 -7.39
CA VAL A 133 -11.24 17.79 -7.70
C VAL A 133 -11.17 17.51 -9.21
N ALA A 134 -12.30 17.69 -9.91
CA ALA A 134 -12.44 17.45 -11.36
C ALA A 134 -11.72 18.51 -12.23
N VAL A 135 -11.44 19.70 -11.68
CA VAL A 135 -10.81 20.79 -12.44
C VAL A 135 -9.31 20.54 -12.65
N LEU A 136 -8.67 19.86 -11.70
CA LEU A 136 -7.22 19.65 -11.70
C LEU A 136 -6.84 18.30 -12.32
N SER A 137 -5.93 18.34 -13.28
CA SER A 137 -5.31 17.12 -13.81
C SER A 137 -4.44 16.43 -12.75
N THR A 138 -4.17 15.14 -12.93
CA THR A 138 -3.27 14.39 -12.04
C THR A 138 -1.88 15.04 -11.94
N GLY A 139 -1.33 15.51 -13.07
CA GLY A 139 -0.05 16.22 -13.08
C GLY A 139 -0.09 17.56 -12.33
N GLN A 140 -1.18 18.33 -12.44
CA GLN A 140 -1.33 19.57 -11.67
C GLN A 140 -1.42 19.29 -10.16
N LYS A 141 -2.13 18.24 -9.76
CA LYS A 141 -2.18 17.80 -8.35
C LYS A 141 -0.79 17.43 -7.84
N GLN A 142 0.01 16.77 -8.67
CA GLN A 142 1.39 16.39 -8.32
C GLN A 142 2.29 17.62 -8.15
N LEU A 143 2.20 18.58 -9.08
CA LEU A 143 2.91 19.86 -8.99
C LEU A 143 2.50 20.66 -7.75
N LEU A 144 1.23 20.62 -7.34
CA LEU A 144 0.78 21.23 -6.09
C LEU A 144 1.35 20.51 -4.85
N CYS A 145 1.53 19.19 -4.89
CA CYS A 145 2.27 18.46 -3.86
C CYS A 145 3.74 18.88 -3.81
N PHE A 146 4.38 19.14 -4.95
CA PHE A 146 5.72 19.72 -4.97
C PHE A 146 5.75 21.14 -4.38
N ALA A 147 4.79 22.01 -4.73
CA ALA A 147 4.70 23.34 -4.15
C ALA A 147 4.56 23.28 -2.62
N ARG A 148 3.70 22.39 -2.11
CA ARG A 148 3.60 22.08 -0.67
C ARG A 148 4.94 21.61 -0.09
N ALA A 149 5.67 20.78 -0.82
CA ALA A 149 6.97 20.30 -0.38
C ALA A 149 8.04 21.40 -0.28
N MET A 150 7.94 22.42 -1.14
CA MET A 150 8.83 23.59 -1.12
C MET A 150 8.54 24.55 0.04
N ILE A 151 7.28 24.62 0.47
CA ILE A 151 6.84 25.51 1.56
C ILE A 151 7.15 24.89 2.93
N LYS A 152 6.89 23.59 3.09
CA LYS A 152 7.20 22.89 4.34
C LYS A 152 8.70 22.64 4.43
N THR A 153 9.38 23.37 5.32
CA THR A 153 10.79 23.12 5.65
C THR A 153 10.93 21.80 6.40
N SER A 154 11.46 20.78 5.75
CA SER A 154 11.75 19.47 6.34
C SER A 154 13.18 19.05 6.05
N LYS A 155 13.81 18.31 6.98
CA LYS A 155 15.17 17.79 6.79
C LYS A 155 15.24 16.69 5.73
N ILE A 156 14.17 15.89 5.62
CA ILE A 156 14.11 14.73 4.74
C ILE A 156 12.90 14.90 3.82
N LEU A 157 13.15 14.88 2.52
CA LEU A 157 12.12 14.80 1.49
C LEU A 157 12.09 13.36 0.95
N VAL A 158 10.93 12.73 1.01
CA VAL A 158 10.65 11.42 0.44
C VAL A 158 9.82 11.62 -0.81
N LEU A 159 10.34 11.16 -1.93
CA LEU A 159 9.66 11.15 -3.22
C LEU A 159 9.21 9.72 -3.46
N ASP A 160 7.90 9.50 -3.47
CA ASP A 160 7.32 8.20 -3.79
C ASP A 160 7.20 8.10 -5.32
N GLU A 161 8.25 7.62 -5.96
CA GLU A 161 8.28 7.25 -7.38
C GLU A 161 8.41 5.72 -7.43
N ALA A 162 7.29 5.00 -7.32
CA ALA A 162 7.28 3.58 -7.64
C ALA A 162 7.26 3.47 -9.17
N MET A 163 8.45 3.53 -9.76
CA MET A 163 8.75 3.33 -11.19
C MET A 163 7.67 2.48 -11.88
N SER A 164 6.77 3.11 -12.65
CA SER A 164 5.87 2.35 -13.53
C SER A 164 6.70 1.90 -14.74
N ARG A 165 6.74 0.58 -14.96
CA ARG A 165 7.25 -0.01 -16.20
C ARG A 165 6.32 0.30 -17.36
#